data_AF-A0A1V6QGU2-F1
#
_entry.id   AF-A0A1V6QGU2-F1
#
_cell.length_a   1.000
_cell.length_b   1.000
_cell.length_c   1.000
_cell.angle_alpha   90.00
_cell.angle_beta   90.00
_cell.angle_gamma   90.00
#
_symmetry.space_group_name_H-M   'P 1'
#
loop_
_entity.id
_entity.type
_entity.pdbx_description
1 polymer ?
#
loop_
_entity_poly.entity_id
_entity_poly.type
_entity_poly.pdbx_seq_one_letter_code
_entity_poly.pdbx_strand_id
1 'polypeptide(L)'
;MPPLNSALGPVCGMIFSRIQGHGLDNATVRRYEQTIQALQSVMTIVGNQDLNEHSIDALVAWPVLVPREYIDLVAERKGEALVILAYFGALLDTQRDKWVFCDGGRYLVDSISQYLGLQWREWLEWPVQALVHSEPV
;
A
#
# COMPACT_ATOMS: atom_id res chain seq x y z
N MET A 1 -15.87 11.89 0.79
CA MET A 1 -14.42 11.70 0.66
C MET A 1 -13.73 12.57 1.70
N PRO A 2 -12.85 12.02 2.56
CA PRO A 2 -12.02 12.85 3.43
C PRO A 2 -11.05 13.68 2.57
N PRO A 3 -10.67 14.88 3.01
CA PRO A 3 -9.83 15.78 2.24
C PRO A 3 -8.41 15.22 2.07
N LEU A 4 -7.88 15.33 0.84
CA LEU A 4 -6.52 14.93 0.43
C LEU A 4 -5.38 15.64 1.22
N ASN A 5 -5.71 16.57 2.11
CA ASN A 5 -4.77 17.43 2.84
C ASN A 5 -4.58 17.03 4.31
N SER A 6 -4.99 15.82 4.68
CA SER A 6 -4.70 15.23 5.98
C SER A 6 -3.21 14.84 5.98
N ALA A 7 -2.43 15.31 6.96
CA ALA A 7 -1.03 14.91 7.10
C ALA A 7 -0.90 13.38 6.99
N LEU A 8 0.08 12.90 6.20
CA LEU A 8 0.32 11.46 6.05
C LEU A 8 0.48 10.83 7.43
N GLY A 9 -0.18 9.70 7.67
CA GLY A 9 0.01 8.93 8.90
C GLY A 9 1.45 8.43 9.01
N PRO A 10 1.88 7.97 10.20
CA PRO A 10 3.29 7.62 10.44
C PRO A 10 3.83 6.57 9.47
N VAL A 11 2.99 5.62 9.06
CA VAL A 11 3.31 4.56 8.10
C VAL A 11 3.53 5.11 6.69
N CYS A 12 2.56 5.86 6.16
CA CYS A 12 2.63 6.46 4.83
C CYS A 12 3.68 7.58 4.74
N GLY A 13 3.87 8.33 5.82
CA GLY A 13 4.91 9.37 5.93
C GLY A 13 6.31 8.78 5.86
N MET A 14 6.54 7.63 6.53
CA MET A 14 7.84 6.95 6.50
C MET A 14 8.24 6.52 5.09
N ILE A 15 7.34 5.87 4.35
CA ILE A 15 7.65 5.46 2.97
C ILE A 15 7.87 6.66 2.06
N PHE A 16 7.08 7.73 2.23
CA PHE A 16 7.21 8.93 1.41
C PHE A 16 8.56 9.63 1.63
N SER A 17 8.99 9.78 2.90
CA SER A 17 10.31 10.34 3.22
C SER A 17 11.45 9.52 2.62
N ARG A 18 11.33 8.19 2.60
CA ARG A 18 12.35 7.33 1.98
C ARG A 18 12.39 7.47 0.46
N ILE A 19 11.24 7.59 -0.21
CA ILE A 19 11.16 7.84 -1.66
C ILE A 19 11.81 9.18 -2.03
N GLN A 20 11.59 10.23 -1.23
CA GLN A 20 12.21 11.54 -1.47
C GLN A 20 13.74 11.50 -1.37
N GLY A 21 14.30 10.60 -0.55
CA GLY A 21 15.76 10.43 -0.40
C GLY A 21 16.48 9.79 -1.59
N HIS A 22 15.75 9.19 -2.55
CA HIS A 22 16.33 8.40 -3.65
C HIS A 22 16.75 9.22 -4.89
N GLY A 23 16.69 10.55 -4.85
CA GLY A 23 17.12 11.39 -5.98
C GLY A 23 16.26 11.24 -7.24
N LEU A 24 14.99 10.85 -7.07
CA LEU A 24 14.01 10.72 -8.16
C LEU A 24 13.62 12.08 -8.72
N ASP A 25 13.16 12.10 -9.97
CA ASP A 25 12.62 13.31 -10.58
C ASP A 25 11.32 13.75 -9.90
N ASN A 26 11.06 15.07 -9.93
CA ASN A 26 9.90 15.67 -9.26
C ASN A 26 8.55 15.15 -9.78
N ALA A 27 8.47 14.66 -11.02
CA ALA A 27 7.22 14.12 -11.56
C ALA A 27 6.95 12.71 -10.98
N THR A 28 7.97 11.87 -10.87
CA THR A 28 7.88 10.54 -10.24
C THR A 28 7.55 10.64 -8.75
N VAL A 29 8.18 11.57 -8.03
CA VAL A 29 7.87 11.82 -6.60
C VAL A 29 6.40 12.21 -6.42
N ARG A 30 5.86 13.09 -7.27
CA ARG A 30 4.44 13.51 -7.21
C ARG A 30 3.48 12.35 -7.46
N ARG A 31 3.81 11.43 -8.38
CA ARG A 31 2.98 10.24 -8.66
C ARG A 31 2.93 9.31 -7.44
N TYR A 32 4.08 9.10 -6.81
CA TYR A 32 4.14 8.32 -5.56
C TYR A 32 3.39 9.02 -4.43
N GLU A 33 3.52 10.34 -4.29
CA GLU A 33 2.77 11.13 -3.29
C GLU A 33 1.26 10.89 -3.41
N GLN A 34 0.70 11.04 -4.61
CA GLN A 34 -0.73 10.83 -4.87
C GLN A 34 -1.17 9.39 -4.55
N THR A 35 -0.34 8.41 -4.93
CA THR A 35 -0.60 6.99 -4.67
C THR A 35 -0.60 6.71 -3.15
N ILE A 36 0.35 7.29 -2.42
CA ILE A 36 0.49 7.13 -0.97
C ILE A 36 -0.65 7.85 -0.23
N GLN A 37 -1.13 8.99 -0.72
CA GLN A 37 -2.32 9.66 -0.18
C GLN A 37 -3.59 8.83 -0.37
N ALA A 38 -3.76 8.20 -1.54
CA ALA A 38 -4.85 7.27 -1.78
C ALA A 38 -4.77 6.06 -0.84
N LEU A 39 -3.56 5.51 -0.65
CA LEU A 39 -3.30 4.40 0.27
C LEU A 39 -3.63 4.77 1.73
N GLN A 40 -3.21 5.96 2.18
CA GLN A 40 -3.53 6.46 3.52
C GLN A 40 -5.04 6.56 3.72
N SER A 41 -5.79 7.01 2.71
CA SER A 41 -7.25 7.11 2.79
C SER A 41 -7.89 5.74 2.99
N VAL A 42 -7.42 4.72 2.28
CA VAL A 42 -7.88 3.33 2.44
C VAL A 42 -7.51 2.80 3.83
N MET A 43 -6.27 3.01 4.27
CA MET A 43 -5.80 2.58 5.59
C MET A 43 -6.64 3.18 6.72
N THR A 44 -7.02 4.46 6.62
CA THR A 44 -7.89 5.13 7.59
C THR A 44 -9.30 4.55 7.61
N ILE A 45 -9.86 4.17 6.45
CA ILE A 45 -11.20 3.57 6.36
C ILE A 45 -11.17 2.15 6.95
N VAL A 46 -10.21 1.33 6.53
CA VAL A 46 -10.04 -0.06 6.98
C VAL A 46 -9.75 -0.14 8.48
N GLY A 47 -8.97 0.80 9.02
CA GLY A 47 -8.64 0.84 10.44
C GLY A 47 -9.75 1.36 11.36
N ASN A 48 -10.86 1.87 10.80
CA ASN A 48 -11.96 2.43 11.59
C ASN A 48 -13.12 1.41 11.68
N GLN A 49 -13.36 0.91 12.90
CA GLN A 49 -14.41 -0.08 13.17
C GLN A 49 -15.82 0.41 12.76
N ASP A 50 -16.09 1.71 12.87
CA ASP A 50 -17.38 2.30 12.50
C ASP A 50 -17.58 2.40 10.98
N LEU A 51 -16.49 2.31 10.19
CA LEU A 51 -16.51 2.41 8.73
C LEU A 51 -16.25 1.07 8.03
N ASN A 52 -16.25 -0.03 8.79
CA ASN A 52 -15.84 -1.34 8.28
C ASN A 52 -16.75 -1.87 7.14
N GLU A 53 -18.00 -1.40 7.05
CA GLU A 53 -18.91 -1.71 5.93
C GLU A 53 -18.37 -1.19 4.58
N HIS A 54 -17.61 -0.08 4.59
CA HIS A 54 -17.02 0.54 3.40
C HIS A 54 -15.58 0.10 3.10
N SER A 55 -15.01 -0.80 3.90
CA SER A 55 -13.64 -1.29 3.74
C SER A 55 -13.41 -1.94 2.37
N ILE A 56 -14.37 -2.76 1.91
CA ILE A 56 -14.28 -3.45 0.61
C ILE A 56 -14.32 -2.44 -0.53
N ASP A 57 -15.26 -1.49 -0.49
CA ASP A 57 -15.41 -0.46 -1.53
C ASP A 57 -14.14 0.38 -1.65
N ALA A 58 -13.52 0.74 -0.52
CA ALA A 58 -12.26 1.48 -0.49
C ALA A 58 -11.10 0.68 -1.09
N LEU A 59 -10.99 -0.62 -0.76
CA LEU A 59 -9.95 -1.50 -1.31
C LEU A 59 -10.10 -1.70 -2.82
N VAL A 60 -11.33 -1.93 -3.31
CA VAL A 60 -11.60 -2.10 -4.75
C VAL A 60 -11.45 -0.78 -5.51
N ALA A 61 -11.73 0.36 -4.88
CA ALA A 61 -11.56 1.68 -5.50
C ALA A 61 -10.09 2.09 -5.64
N TRP A 62 -9.19 1.63 -4.77
CA TRP A 62 -7.80 2.08 -4.76
C TRP A 62 -7.08 1.95 -6.12
N PRO A 63 -7.11 0.79 -6.82
CA PRO A 63 -6.48 0.68 -8.14
C PRO A 63 -7.05 1.63 -9.20
N VAL A 64 -8.28 2.12 -9.02
CA VAL A 64 -8.94 3.08 -9.92
C VAL A 64 -8.53 4.52 -9.60
N LEU A 65 -8.18 4.79 -8.33
CA LEU A 65 -7.80 6.13 -7.85
C LEU A 65 -6.33 6.47 -8.07
N VAL A 66 -5.47 5.46 -8.20
CA VAL A 66 -4.03 5.69 -8.40
C VAL A 66 -3.73 6.18 -9.83
N PRO A 67 -2.69 7.02 -10.02
CA PRO A 67 -2.30 7.48 -11.34
C PRO A 67 -1.95 6.32 -12.28
N ARG A 68 -2.31 6.42 -13.56
CA ARG A 68 -1.97 5.39 -14.55
C ARG A 68 -0.46 5.17 -14.66
N GLU A 69 0.30 6.24 -14.55
CA GLU A 69 1.76 6.21 -14.60
C GLU A 69 2.35 5.43 -13.42
N TYR A 70 1.67 5.37 -12.27
CA TYR A 70 2.10 4.50 -11.17
C TYR A 70 1.94 3.01 -11.55
N ILE A 71 0.85 2.66 -12.24
CA ILE A 71 0.64 1.29 -12.75
C ILE A 71 1.74 0.93 -13.76
N ASP A 72 2.15 1.87 -14.61
CA ASP A 72 3.27 1.67 -15.52
C ASP A 72 4.59 1.42 -14.75
N LEU A 73 4.86 2.17 -13.66
CA LEU A 73 6.04 1.94 -12.80
C LEU A 73 6.01 0.58 -12.09
N VAL A 74 4.83 0.10 -11.70
CA VAL A 74 4.65 -1.27 -11.18
C VAL A 74 4.93 -2.30 -12.27
N ALA A 75 4.46 -2.08 -13.51
CA ALA A 75 4.71 -2.96 -14.65
C ALA A 75 6.20 -3.00 -15.02
N GLU A 76 6.90 -1.87 -14.89
CA GLU A 76 8.37 -1.76 -15.00
C GLU A 76 9.12 -2.36 -13.81
N ARG A 77 8.39 -2.86 -12.80
CA ARG A 77 8.94 -3.47 -11.57
C ARG A 77 9.90 -2.55 -10.81
N LYS A 78 9.59 -1.25 -10.78
CA LYS A 78 10.35 -0.28 -9.96
C LYS A 78 10.20 -0.66 -8.49
N GLY A 79 11.32 -0.64 -7.77
CA GLY A 79 11.35 -1.10 -6.38
C GLY A 79 10.41 -0.30 -5.49
N GLU A 80 10.44 1.03 -5.61
CA GLU A 80 9.59 1.94 -4.84
C GLU A 80 8.10 1.73 -5.12
N ALA A 81 7.74 1.50 -6.39
CA ALA A 81 6.37 1.22 -6.79
C ALA A 81 5.86 -0.11 -6.21
N LEU A 82 6.70 -1.14 -6.27
CA LEU A 82 6.37 -2.45 -5.70
C LEU A 82 6.25 -2.39 -4.17
N VAL A 83 7.06 -1.57 -3.49
CA VAL A 83 6.88 -1.34 -2.05
C VAL A 83 5.49 -0.80 -1.76
N ILE A 84 5.05 0.27 -2.44
CA ILE A 84 3.70 0.83 -2.22
C ILE A 84 2.61 -0.21 -2.47
N LEU A 85 2.79 -1.04 -3.51
CA LEU A 85 1.87 -2.15 -3.81
C LEU A 85 1.84 -3.21 -2.69
N ALA A 86 2.97 -3.52 -2.06
CA ALA A 86 3.01 -4.43 -0.91
C ALA A 86 2.25 -3.87 0.30
N TYR A 87 2.30 -2.56 0.55
CA TYR A 87 1.46 -1.96 1.61
C TYR A 87 -0.02 -2.11 1.31
N PHE A 88 -0.42 -1.96 0.04
CA PHE A 88 -1.79 -2.24 -0.37
C PHE A 88 -2.15 -3.73 -0.18
N GLY A 89 -1.24 -4.65 -0.51
CA GLY A 89 -1.39 -6.09 -0.24
C GLY A 89 -1.65 -6.40 1.24
N ALA A 90 -0.92 -5.77 2.15
CA ALA A 90 -1.14 -5.91 3.58
C ALA A 90 -2.53 -5.39 4.02
N LEU A 91 -3.04 -4.32 3.40
CA LEU A 91 -4.40 -3.85 3.67
C LEU A 91 -5.46 -4.82 3.15
N LEU A 92 -5.24 -5.45 1.99
CA LEU A 92 -6.14 -6.47 1.45
C LEU A 92 -6.25 -7.68 2.39
N ASP A 93 -5.13 -8.08 3.00
CA ASP A 93 -5.08 -9.22 3.91
C ASP A 93 -5.95 -9.04 5.15
N THR A 94 -6.17 -7.80 5.60
CA THR A 94 -7.09 -7.51 6.72
C THR A 94 -8.55 -7.89 6.42
N GLN A 95 -8.91 -8.06 5.14
CA GLN A 95 -10.23 -8.45 4.67
C GLN A 95 -10.22 -9.86 4.03
N ARG A 96 -9.25 -10.70 4.37
CA ARG A 96 -9.10 -12.06 3.79
C ARG A 96 -10.32 -12.97 3.97
N ASP A 97 -11.14 -12.72 5.00
CA ASP A 97 -12.36 -13.47 5.26
C ASP A 97 -13.44 -13.21 4.19
N LYS A 98 -13.21 -12.24 3.30
CA LYS A 98 -14.05 -11.94 2.15
C LYS A 98 -13.55 -12.72 0.92
N TRP A 99 -14.50 -13.37 0.25
CA TRP A 99 -14.28 -14.21 -0.94
C TRP A 99 -13.53 -13.52 -2.10
N VAL A 100 -13.57 -12.18 -2.17
CA VAL A 100 -12.89 -11.39 -3.21
C VAL A 100 -11.38 -11.34 -3.00
N PHE A 101 -10.93 -11.35 -1.76
CA PHE A 101 -9.52 -11.09 -1.43
C PHE A 101 -8.78 -12.35 -1.01
N CYS A 102 -9.41 -13.28 -0.28
CA CYS A 102 -8.83 -14.56 0.15
C CYS A 102 -7.34 -14.40 0.56
N ASP A 103 -6.45 -15.26 0.06
CA ASP A 103 -5.01 -15.21 0.32
C ASP A 103 -4.25 -14.22 -0.61
N GLY A 104 -4.97 -13.42 -1.39
CA GLY A 104 -4.39 -12.53 -2.40
C GLY A 104 -3.53 -11.42 -1.81
N GLY A 105 -3.89 -10.90 -0.63
CA GLY A 105 -3.11 -9.90 0.09
C GLY A 105 -1.74 -10.43 0.50
N ARG A 106 -1.72 -11.55 1.24
CA ARG A 106 -0.50 -12.27 1.62
C ARG A 106 0.36 -12.67 0.43
N TYR A 107 -0.24 -13.29 -0.59
CA TYR A 107 0.47 -13.72 -1.78
C TYR A 107 1.22 -12.57 -2.47
N LEU A 108 0.58 -11.39 -2.53
CA LEU A 108 1.17 -10.21 -3.15
C LEU A 108 2.38 -9.69 -2.35
N VAL A 109 2.25 -9.59 -1.02
CA VAL A 109 3.35 -9.14 -0.15
C VAL A 109 4.53 -10.11 -0.18
N ASP A 110 4.27 -11.41 -0.10
CA ASP A 110 5.30 -12.45 -0.13
C ASP A 110 6.04 -12.43 -1.48
N SER A 111 5.29 -12.35 -2.59
CA SER A 111 5.85 -12.30 -3.94
C SER A 111 6.75 -11.08 -4.15
N ILE A 112 6.31 -9.90 -3.69
CA ILE A 112 7.09 -8.66 -3.80
C ILE A 112 8.33 -8.72 -2.92
N SER A 113 8.20 -9.22 -1.69
CA SER A 113 9.32 -9.36 -0.76
C SER A 113 10.40 -10.29 -1.31
N GLN A 114 10.00 -11.40 -1.91
CA GLN A 114 10.92 -12.32 -2.57
C GLN A 114 11.58 -11.69 -3.80
N TYR A 115 10.83 -10.93 -4.61
CA TYR A 115 11.35 -10.31 -5.82
C TYR A 115 12.36 -9.18 -5.54
N LEU A 116 12.06 -8.32 -4.58
CA LEU A 116 12.91 -7.17 -4.24
C LEU A 116 14.16 -7.57 -3.46
N GLY A 117 14.08 -8.63 -2.66
CA GLY A 117 15.20 -9.18 -1.89
C GLY A 117 15.60 -8.34 -0.68
N LEU A 118 16.72 -8.72 -0.06
CA LEU A 118 17.12 -8.28 1.28
C LEU A 118 17.33 -6.76 1.41
N GLN A 119 17.73 -6.09 0.33
CA GLN A 119 17.99 -4.66 0.30
C GLN A 119 16.73 -3.80 0.54
N TRP A 120 15.53 -4.36 0.32
CA TRP A 120 14.25 -3.68 0.55
C TRP A 120 13.56 -4.11 1.85
N ARG A 121 14.21 -4.93 2.68
CA ARG A 121 13.60 -5.48 3.90
C ARG A 121 13.10 -4.39 4.84
N GLU A 122 13.86 -3.32 5.04
CA GLU A 122 13.43 -2.20 5.89
C GLU A 122 12.21 -1.47 5.33
N TRP A 123 12.05 -1.44 4.00
CA TRP A 123 10.90 -0.85 3.32
C TRP A 123 9.65 -1.72 3.41
N LEU A 124 9.82 -3.04 3.53
CA LEU A 124 8.74 -4.01 3.59
C LEU A 124 8.44 -4.49 5.02
N GLU A 125 9.07 -3.89 6.02
CA GLU A 125 8.89 -4.27 7.43
C GLU A 125 7.42 -4.18 7.85
N TRP A 126 6.76 -3.05 7.57
CA TRP A 126 5.37 -2.85 7.97
C TRP A 126 4.41 -3.82 7.25
N PRO A 127 4.44 -4.00 5.92
CA PRO A 127 3.59 -4.98 5.23
C PRO A 127 3.75 -6.39 5.77
N VAL A 128 4.98 -6.83 6.00
CA VAL A 128 5.26 -8.18 6.52
C VAL A 128 4.74 -8.33 7.95
N GLN A 129 4.96 -7.32 8.82
CA GLN A 129 4.42 -7.34 10.18
C GLN A 129 2.88 -7.35 10.19
N ALA A 130 2.24 -6.59 9.30
CA ALA A 130 0.78 -6.55 9.21
C ALA A 130 0.16 -7.92 8.90
N LEU A 131 0.80 -8.73 8.03
CA LEU A 131 0.35 -10.09 7.74
C LEU A 131 0.41 -11.02 8.96
N VAL A 132 1.44 -10.89 9.80
CA VAL A 132 1.60 -11.74 11.01
C VAL A 132 0.48 -11.49 12.01
N HIS A 133 0.01 -10.24 12.12
CA HIS A 133 -1.10 -9.89 13.03
C HIS A 133 -2.48 -10.33 12.51
N SER A 134 -2.57 -10.76 11.24
CA SER A 134 -3.79 -11.27 10.62
C SER A 134 -3.94 -12.79 10.75
N GLU A 135 -2.93 -13.57 11.16
CA GLU A 135 -3.06 -15.04 11.27
C GLU A 135 -4.13 -15.44 12.31
N PRO A 136 -5.05 -16.38 12.00
CA PRO A 136 -5.96 -16.90 13.01
C PRO A 136 -5.19 -17.94 13.84
N VAL A 137 -5.27 -17.83 15.17
CA VAL A 137 -4.82 -18.90 16.08
C VAL A 137 -5.70 -20.13 15.93
#